data_AF-A0A1M7F3X3-F1
#
_entry.id   AF-A0A1M7F3X3-F1
#
_cell.length_a   1.000
_cell.length_b   1.000
_cell.length_c   1.000
_cell.angle_alpha   90.00
_cell.angle_beta   90.00
_cell.angle_gamma   90.00
#
_symmetry.space_group_name_H-M   'P 1'
#
loop_
_entity.id
_entity.type
_entity.pdbx_description
1 polymer ?
#
loop_
_entity_poly.entity_id
_entity_poly.type
_entity_poly.pdbx_seq_one_letter_code
_entity_poly.pdbx_strand_id
1 'polypeptide(L)'
;MIQTDLLTKFNRKKKSFLSPKHPLFIEDLDQKTIYCAGIFAHAGLNKSNSTLNNYELERLMLKGLGLEPKQIAKTIRIATDGSRLTDSLLWHMNDALKKYLFLMDLIHISLRKEPLSKEEIESIERYRVLFQVPKDILQLLWQFVQAAYENNMEQCIRLFSSMRKIDLPLTMTELKYYMPDMEYITEIENKSVLPGKETRIVDACIIKDKLIVPKDGTLVLDHAVINLHGSIIVDGGTLIIRDTTIINKSDRGNALLEIKSYSEVQITNSIMDCRYIGSAINQKNGNLTIVDSKIYHTTKNSAIKFWGNQIEINNCSFHKCYTVENGAAIQIQQGHGSVTHSTFKKCEAKDGGAIYAEADIMITCCSFKHCYALEHGGAIFYNNEVKSNVMDCQYIECYPQGEEIIQYLHGHDEKVIDKDYRISIASIIDVPIRVSELGILSFNHVVVYLRQQVQSRGIIEIKGSRILADGLKQRDMFDISRSRGCVIDHSEIDGRATNAGFRATGSRMIVIHAIFRNIKNGRAIYDAMEPKITNTIFTYCQDGAIYSCAGVIAKCLFINCRQKSGAGIIMYGSRGEIKECRFVRCISEYSGGAIDKSGGHRIENCEFTECKPNNIA
;
A
#
# COMPACT_ATOMS: atom_id res chain seq x y z
N MET A 1 -22.92 0.60 61.79
CA MET A 1 -22.17 0.28 60.55
C MET A 1 -23.21 -0.13 59.51
N ILE A 2 -23.68 0.81 58.68
CA ILE A 2 -24.71 0.50 57.67
C ILE A 2 -24.04 -0.36 56.59
N GLN A 3 -24.47 -1.61 56.48
CA GLN A 3 -23.97 -2.53 55.43
C GLN A 3 -24.32 -1.92 54.06
N THR A 4 -23.31 -1.47 53.31
CA THR A 4 -23.46 -1.12 51.90
C THR A 4 -23.99 -2.33 51.13
N ASP A 5 -25.15 -2.17 50.48
CA ASP A 5 -25.83 -3.20 49.71
C ASP A 5 -24.97 -3.75 48.56
N LEU A 6 -25.20 -5.00 48.18
CA LEU A 6 -24.41 -5.79 47.22
C LEU A 6 -24.32 -5.11 45.85
N LEU A 7 -25.43 -4.49 45.41
CA LEU A 7 -25.50 -3.75 44.14
C LEU A 7 -24.59 -2.52 44.15
N THR A 8 -24.51 -1.82 45.29
CA THR A 8 -23.63 -0.66 45.45
C THR A 8 -22.16 -1.07 45.41
N LYS A 9 -21.80 -2.20 46.04
CA LYS A 9 -20.43 -2.75 45.97
C LYS A 9 -20.06 -3.19 44.56
N PHE A 10 -20.97 -3.82 43.83
CA PHE A 10 -20.75 -4.25 42.45
C PHE A 10 -20.55 -3.05 41.51
N ASN A 11 -21.40 -2.02 41.61
CA ASN A 11 -21.29 -0.79 40.81
C ASN A 11 -19.98 -0.04 41.09
N ARG A 12 -19.56 0.05 42.35
CA ARG A 12 -18.24 0.60 42.73
C ARG A 12 -17.09 -0.20 42.11
N LYS A 13 -17.14 -1.54 42.17
CA LYS A 13 -16.11 -2.40 41.57
C LYS A 13 -16.05 -2.25 40.04
N LYS A 14 -17.20 -2.18 39.37
CA LYS A 14 -17.30 -1.91 37.93
C LYS A 14 -16.70 -0.54 37.57
N LYS A 15 -17.09 0.52 38.28
CA LYS A 15 -16.56 1.88 38.05
C LYS A 15 -15.05 1.93 38.28
N SER A 16 -14.52 1.29 39.32
CA SER A 16 -13.08 1.20 39.58
C SER A 16 -12.30 0.50 38.45
N PHE A 17 -12.90 -0.47 37.76
CA PHE A 17 -12.27 -1.20 36.65
C PHE A 17 -12.25 -0.37 35.36
N LEU A 18 -13.33 0.38 35.09
CA LEU A 18 -13.48 1.20 33.89
C LEU A 18 -12.90 2.62 34.04
N SER A 19 -12.47 3.00 35.24
CA SER A 19 -11.96 4.36 35.49
C SER A 19 -10.66 4.59 34.72
N PRO A 20 -10.62 5.59 33.81
CA PRO A 20 -9.37 5.98 33.21
C PRO A 20 -8.45 6.62 34.27
N LYS A 21 -7.18 6.81 33.92
CA LYS A 21 -6.27 7.62 34.73
C LYS A 21 -6.78 9.06 34.80
N HIS A 22 -6.61 9.70 35.96
CA HIS A 22 -6.95 11.12 36.12
C HIS A 22 -6.02 11.95 35.22
N PRO A 23 -6.45 13.08 34.65
CA PRO A 23 -5.58 13.92 33.80
C PRO A 23 -4.26 14.32 34.47
N LEU A 24 -4.25 14.48 35.80
CA LEU A 24 -3.04 14.77 36.58
C LEU A 24 -2.19 13.54 36.95
N PHE A 25 -2.44 12.37 36.37
CA PHE A 25 -1.69 11.15 36.67
C PHE A 25 -0.20 11.28 36.31
N ILE A 26 0.09 11.97 35.21
CA ILE A 26 1.45 12.17 34.67
C ILE A 26 2.26 13.24 35.43
N GLU A 27 1.60 14.04 36.26
CA GLU A 27 2.27 15.09 37.05
C GLU A 27 3.22 14.47 38.08
N ASP A 28 4.17 15.29 38.54
CA ASP A 28 5.12 14.87 39.56
C ASP A 28 4.43 14.48 40.87
N LEU A 29 5.14 13.70 41.68
CA LEU A 29 4.57 13.15 42.90
C LEU A 29 4.17 14.22 43.91
N ASP A 30 4.91 15.33 43.99
CA ASP A 30 4.62 16.38 44.96
C ASP A 30 3.33 17.11 44.59
N GLN A 31 3.17 17.46 43.31
CA GLN A 31 1.92 17.99 42.75
C GLN A 31 0.73 17.09 43.05
N LYS A 32 0.82 15.79 42.74
CA LYS A 32 -0.26 14.83 42.99
C LYS A 32 -0.60 14.73 44.48
N THR A 33 0.41 14.78 45.34
CA THR A 33 0.23 14.71 46.80
C THR A 33 -0.49 15.96 47.32
N ILE A 34 -0.07 17.16 46.90
CA ILE A 34 -0.64 18.44 47.34
C ILE A 34 -2.07 18.61 46.81
N TYR A 35 -2.29 18.32 45.52
CA TYR A 35 -3.62 18.29 44.91
C TYR A 35 -4.56 17.41 45.73
N CYS A 36 -4.16 16.16 45.96
CA CYS A 36 -4.97 15.22 46.69
C CYS A 36 -5.17 15.61 48.16
N ALA A 37 -4.22 16.28 48.80
CA ALA A 37 -4.35 16.76 50.17
C ALA A 37 -5.45 17.83 50.30
N GLY A 38 -5.56 18.73 49.31
CA GLY A 38 -6.66 19.69 49.21
C GLY A 38 -8.02 19.03 49.12
N ILE A 39 -8.14 18.03 48.24
CA ILE A 39 -9.37 17.24 48.06
C ILE A 39 -9.71 16.44 49.32
N PHE A 40 -8.71 15.84 49.99
CA PHE A 40 -8.89 15.09 51.23
C PHE A 40 -9.37 16.00 52.38
N ALA A 41 -8.76 17.18 52.53
CA ALA A 41 -9.17 18.17 53.53
C ALA A 41 -10.63 18.59 53.33
N HIS A 42 -11.04 18.81 52.07
CA HIS A 42 -12.44 19.11 51.74
C HIS A 42 -13.39 17.96 52.10
N ALA A 43 -13.04 16.73 51.75
CA ALA A 43 -13.85 15.56 52.06
C ALA A 43 -14.05 15.33 53.58
N GLY A 44 -13.16 15.87 54.42
CA GLY A 44 -13.29 15.89 55.88
C GLY A 44 -14.37 16.83 56.43
N LEU A 45 -14.92 17.75 55.63
CA LEU A 45 -16.01 18.64 56.04
C LEU A 45 -17.34 17.90 56.17
N ASN A 46 -17.48 16.75 55.52
CA ASN A 46 -18.65 15.91 55.66
C ASN A 46 -18.65 15.18 57.01
N LYS A 47 -19.49 15.65 57.94
CA LYS A 47 -19.63 15.07 59.28
C LYS A 47 -20.45 13.76 59.32
N SER A 48 -21.16 13.41 58.24
CA SER A 48 -22.04 12.23 58.21
C SER A 48 -21.30 10.94 57.82
N ASN A 49 -20.08 11.03 57.28
CA ASN A 49 -19.30 9.87 56.87
C ASN A 49 -17.81 10.10 57.09
N SER A 50 -17.07 9.06 57.48
CA SER A 50 -15.62 9.14 57.59
C SER A 50 -15.01 9.44 56.22
N THR A 51 -14.03 10.35 56.16
CA THR A 51 -13.29 10.71 54.95
C THR A 51 -12.72 9.48 54.25
N LEU A 52 -12.21 8.52 55.03
CA LEU A 52 -11.62 7.29 54.53
C LEU A 52 -12.64 6.30 53.96
N ASN A 53 -13.95 6.52 54.18
CA ASN A 53 -15.03 5.73 53.60
C ASN A 53 -15.58 6.35 52.30
N ASN A 54 -15.02 7.47 51.83
CA ASN A 54 -15.43 8.08 50.59
C ASN A 54 -14.83 7.33 49.39
N TYR A 55 -15.69 6.61 48.67
CA TYR A 55 -15.30 5.79 47.53
C TYR A 55 -14.69 6.62 46.38
N GLU A 56 -15.20 7.80 46.07
CA GLU A 56 -14.65 8.62 44.97
C GLU A 56 -13.28 9.20 45.34
N LEU A 57 -13.07 9.55 46.61
CA LEU A 57 -11.76 9.96 47.12
C LEU A 57 -10.75 8.80 47.04
N GLU A 58 -11.15 7.60 47.47
CA GLU A 58 -10.33 6.38 47.36
C GLU A 58 -9.98 6.08 45.88
N ARG A 59 -10.98 6.16 44.99
CA ARG A 59 -10.81 5.98 43.54
C ARG A 59 -9.82 6.99 42.96
N LEU A 60 -9.96 8.26 43.31
CA LEU A 60 -9.05 9.33 42.88
C LEU A 60 -7.62 9.05 43.36
N MET A 61 -7.42 8.74 44.63
CA MET A 61 -6.10 8.44 45.20
C MET A 61 -5.42 7.25 44.52
N LEU A 62 -6.08 6.10 44.50
CA LEU A 62 -5.48 4.84 44.09
C LEU A 62 -5.49 4.61 42.59
N LYS A 63 -6.62 4.89 41.92
CA LYS A 63 -6.80 4.56 40.50
C LYS A 63 -6.53 5.76 39.60
N GLY A 64 -7.07 6.92 39.97
CA GLY A 64 -6.91 8.18 39.25
C GLY A 64 -5.47 8.66 39.21
N LEU A 65 -4.91 8.99 40.38
CA LEU A 65 -3.57 9.57 40.55
C LEU A 65 -2.46 8.52 40.76
N GLY A 66 -2.83 7.28 41.11
CA GLY A 66 -1.89 6.18 41.30
C GLY A 66 -0.98 6.34 42.52
N LEU A 67 -1.50 6.85 43.63
CA LEU A 67 -0.75 7.04 44.86
C LEU A 67 -0.58 5.72 45.63
N GLU A 68 0.65 5.42 46.01
CA GLU A 68 1.02 4.30 46.86
C GLU A 68 0.65 4.56 48.33
N PRO A 69 0.51 3.51 49.18
CA PRO A 69 0.10 3.67 50.58
C PRO A 69 0.95 4.67 51.39
N LYS A 70 2.27 4.71 51.15
CA LYS A 70 3.18 5.68 51.79
C LYS A 70 2.86 7.13 51.39
N GLN A 71 2.47 7.34 50.14
CA GLN A 71 2.13 8.65 49.59
C GLN A 71 0.76 9.10 50.09
N ILE A 72 -0.21 8.19 50.17
CA ILE A 72 -1.52 8.46 50.79
C ILE A 72 -1.35 8.89 52.26
N ALA A 73 -0.48 8.22 53.02
CA ALA A 73 -0.19 8.63 54.39
C ALA A 73 0.44 10.05 54.47
N LYS A 74 1.29 10.42 53.49
CA LYS A 74 1.83 11.79 53.35
C LYS A 74 0.71 12.79 53.03
N THR A 75 -0.18 12.47 52.09
CA THR A 75 -1.35 13.28 51.72
C THR A 75 -2.21 13.61 52.94
N ILE A 76 -2.53 12.60 53.76
CA ILE A 76 -3.37 12.78 54.96
C ILE A 76 -2.69 13.71 55.97
N ARG A 77 -1.39 13.55 56.22
CA ARG A 77 -0.63 14.43 57.13
C ARG A 77 -0.64 15.87 56.67
N ILE A 78 -0.44 16.11 55.37
CA ILE A 78 -0.48 17.44 54.78
C ILE A 78 -1.88 18.05 54.88
N ALA A 79 -2.93 17.26 54.61
CA ALA A 79 -4.32 17.72 54.69
C ALA A 79 -4.71 18.22 56.10
N THR A 80 -4.10 17.65 57.13
CA THR A 80 -4.31 18.02 58.54
C THR A 80 -3.51 19.25 59.01
N ASP A 81 -2.43 19.62 58.30
CA ASP A 81 -1.61 20.81 58.61
C ASP A 81 -2.10 22.02 57.78
N GLY A 82 -3.27 22.53 58.18
CA GLY A 82 -4.07 23.47 57.38
C GLY A 82 -3.46 24.85 57.11
N SER A 83 -2.30 25.19 57.70
CA SER A 83 -1.66 26.51 57.53
C SER A 83 -0.83 26.63 56.24
N ARG A 84 -0.30 25.52 55.70
CA ARG A 84 0.60 25.52 54.52
C ARG A 84 -0.03 24.96 53.25
N LEU A 85 -1.18 24.29 53.37
CA LEU A 85 -1.83 23.59 52.27
C LEU A 85 -2.34 24.55 51.19
N THR A 86 -3.00 25.64 51.59
CA THR A 86 -3.62 26.60 50.65
C THR A 86 -2.57 27.27 49.76
N ASP A 87 -1.46 27.73 50.32
CA ASP A 87 -0.37 28.36 49.56
C ASP A 87 0.28 27.35 48.60
N SER A 88 0.50 26.12 49.07
CA SER A 88 1.05 25.05 48.26
C SER A 88 0.11 24.65 47.12
N LEU A 89 -1.21 24.64 47.35
CA LEU A 89 -2.21 24.41 46.31
C LEU A 89 -2.20 25.52 45.27
N LEU A 90 -2.19 26.78 45.71
CA LEU A 90 -2.15 27.95 44.80
C LEU A 90 -0.91 27.94 43.91
N TRP A 91 0.24 27.53 44.45
CA TRP A 91 1.48 27.39 43.68
C TRP A 91 1.35 26.37 42.54
N HIS A 92 0.71 25.21 42.81
CA HIS A 92 0.59 24.14 41.83
C HIS A 92 -0.63 24.27 40.89
N MET A 93 -1.64 25.07 41.26
CA MET A 93 -2.81 25.38 40.41
C MET A 93 -2.49 26.56 39.46
N ASN A 94 -1.44 26.41 38.65
CA ASN A 94 -0.88 27.48 37.83
C ASN A 94 -1.61 27.71 36.48
N ASP A 95 -2.47 26.78 36.05
CA ASP A 95 -3.27 26.90 34.83
C ASP A 95 -4.78 26.72 35.11
N ALA A 96 -5.61 27.10 34.14
CA ALA A 96 -7.07 27.05 34.26
C ALA A 96 -7.61 25.61 34.29
N LEU A 97 -6.99 24.68 33.56
CA LEU A 97 -7.41 23.28 33.52
C LEU A 97 -7.30 22.64 34.90
N LYS A 98 -6.15 22.78 35.57
CA LYS A 98 -5.92 22.26 36.93
C LYS A 98 -6.93 22.81 37.93
N LYS A 99 -7.21 24.11 37.87
CA LYS A 99 -8.22 24.77 38.72
C LYS A 99 -9.62 24.19 38.51
N TYR A 100 -10.01 23.95 37.25
CA TYR A 100 -11.31 23.39 36.92
C TYR A 100 -11.44 21.93 37.34
N LEU A 101 -10.42 21.10 37.10
CA LEU A 101 -10.37 19.72 37.58
C LEU A 101 -10.47 19.65 39.11
N PHE A 102 -9.75 20.52 39.82
CA PHE A 102 -9.81 20.57 41.29
C PHE A 102 -11.23 20.85 41.77
N LEU A 103 -11.89 21.88 41.23
CA LEU A 103 -13.27 22.20 41.58
C LEU A 103 -14.23 21.06 41.22
N MET A 104 -14.06 20.43 40.06
CA MET A 104 -14.85 19.27 39.64
C MET A 104 -14.68 18.08 40.58
N ASP A 105 -13.47 17.80 41.06
CA ASP A 105 -13.19 16.73 42.02
C ASP A 105 -13.78 17.01 43.40
N LEU A 106 -13.72 18.25 43.89
CA LEU A 106 -14.40 18.65 45.14
C LEU A 106 -15.91 18.35 45.04
N ILE A 107 -16.52 18.72 43.92
CA ILE A 107 -17.94 18.47 43.65
C ILE A 107 -18.19 16.96 43.57
N HIS A 108 -17.39 16.22 42.79
CA HIS A 108 -17.60 14.80 42.53
C HIS A 108 -17.53 13.95 43.81
N ILE A 109 -16.59 14.28 44.70
CA ILE A 109 -16.39 13.58 45.98
C ILE A 109 -17.47 13.95 47.01
N SER A 110 -18.11 15.11 46.85
CA SER A 110 -19.21 15.57 47.70
C SER A 110 -20.57 14.99 47.29
N LEU A 111 -20.76 14.66 46.01
CA LEU A 111 -22.04 14.17 45.48
C LEU A 111 -22.45 12.83 46.10
N ARG A 112 -23.71 12.80 46.56
CA ARG A 112 -24.35 11.66 47.22
C ARG A 112 -25.88 11.80 47.10
N LYS A 113 -26.63 10.83 47.64
CA LYS A 113 -28.11 10.87 47.65
C LYS A 113 -28.68 12.05 48.46
N GLU A 114 -27.98 12.42 49.53
CA GLU A 114 -28.35 13.54 50.40
C GLU A 114 -27.77 14.85 49.87
N PRO A 115 -28.40 16.01 50.15
CA PRO A 115 -27.83 17.31 49.84
C PRO A 115 -26.45 17.52 50.50
N LEU A 116 -25.59 18.28 49.85
CA LEU A 116 -24.31 18.70 50.42
C LEU A 116 -24.53 19.57 51.65
N SER A 117 -23.62 19.47 52.62
CA SER A 117 -23.62 20.32 53.81
C SER A 117 -23.27 21.77 53.45
N LYS A 118 -23.65 22.71 54.32
CA LYS A 118 -23.28 24.13 54.14
C LYS A 118 -21.76 24.30 54.12
N GLU A 119 -21.04 23.56 54.96
CA GLU A 119 -19.58 23.60 55.03
C GLU A 119 -18.90 23.14 53.73
N GLU A 120 -19.42 22.10 53.06
CA GLU A 120 -18.92 21.64 51.76
C GLU A 120 -19.15 22.71 50.67
N ILE A 121 -20.36 23.27 50.60
CA ILE A 121 -20.70 24.32 49.61
C ILE A 121 -19.84 25.56 49.81
N GLU A 122 -19.69 26.02 51.07
CA GLU A 122 -18.80 27.13 51.40
C GLU A 122 -17.35 26.85 51.03
N SER A 123 -16.87 25.61 51.21
CA SER A 123 -15.51 25.24 50.83
C SER A 123 -15.28 25.28 49.32
N ILE A 124 -16.22 24.80 48.52
CA ILE A 124 -16.12 24.88 47.05
C ILE A 124 -16.12 26.34 46.61
N GLU A 125 -16.98 27.17 47.20
CA GLU A 125 -17.05 28.60 46.89
C GLU A 125 -15.78 29.35 47.31
N ARG A 126 -15.16 28.98 48.44
CA ARG A 126 -13.86 29.53 48.86
C ARG A 126 -12.77 29.22 47.84
N TYR A 127 -12.65 27.97 47.39
CA TYR A 127 -11.68 27.61 46.35
C TYR A 127 -11.98 28.27 45.01
N ARG A 128 -13.27 28.45 44.64
CA ARG A 128 -13.66 29.21 43.46
C ARG A 128 -13.11 30.65 43.53
N VAL A 129 -13.30 31.33 44.66
CA VAL A 129 -12.79 32.69 44.87
C VAL A 129 -11.26 32.73 44.83
N LEU A 130 -10.60 31.79 45.53
CA LEU A 130 -9.13 31.70 45.56
C LEU A 130 -8.51 31.49 44.17
N PHE A 131 -9.14 30.65 43.35
CA PHE A 131 -8.69 30.38 41.99
C PHE A 131 -9.17 31.40 40.96
N GLN A 132 -9.94 32.40 41.39
CA GLN A 132 -10.52 33.45 40.55
C GLN A 132 -11.40 32.89 39.44
N VAL A 133 -12.13 31.80 39.72
CA VAL A 133 -13.03 31.17 38.75
C VAL A 133 -14.38 31.88 38.75
N PRO A 134 -14.90 32.34 37.59
CA PRO A 134 -16.23 32.94 37.49
C PRO A 134 -17.35 32.04 38.00
N LYS A 135 -18.43 32.63 38.54
CA LYS A 135 -19.55 31.88 39.15
C LYS A 135 -20.31 31.02 38.14
N ASP A 136 -20.52 31.55 36.94
CA ASP A 136 -21.10 30.86 35.79
C ASP A 136 -20.26 29.65 35.35
N ILE A 137 -18.93 29.76 35.36
CA ILE A 137 -18.05 28.63 35.10
C ILE A 137 -18.21 27.56 36.20
N LEU A 138 -18.17 27.94 37.49
CA LEU A 138 -18.41 26.96 38.57
C LEU A 138 -19.77 26.26 38.41
N GLN A 139 -20.82 27.02 38.09
CA GLN A 139 -22.16 26.46 37.87
C GLN A 139 -22.17 25.45 36.72
N LEU A 140 -21.46 25.73 35.63
CA LEU A 140 -21.33 24.83 34.48
C LEU A 140 -20.56 23.55 34.83
N LEU A 141 -19.43 23.67 35.53
CA LEU A 141 -18.65 22.54 36.04
C LEU A 141 -19.51 21.67 36.98
N TRP A 142 -20.25 22.30 37.87
CA TRP A 142 -21.15 21.61 38.81
C TRP A 142 -22.24 20.84 38.10
N GLN A 143 -22.94 21.47 37.17
CA GLN A 143 -23.98 20.81 36.38
C GLN A 143 -23.43 19.60 35.62
N PHE A 144 -22.20 19.69 35.11
CA PHE A 144 -21.58 18.58 34.41
C PHE A 144 -21.28 17.41 35.35
N VAL A 145 -20.60 17.68 36.46
CA VAL A 145 -20.24 16.63 37.43
C VAL A 145 -21.49 15.98 38.03
N GLN A 146 -22.55 16.76 38.26
CA GLN A 146 -23.85 16.26 38.70
C GLN A 146 -24.51 15.37 37.63
N ALA A 147 -24.57 15.81 36.38
CA ALA A 147 -25.11 15.00 35.28
C ALA A 147 -24.33 13.68 35.10
N ALA A 148 -23.00 13.72 35.23
CA ALA A 148 -22.15 12.53 35.17
C ALA A 148 -22.44 11.58 36.34
N TYR A 149 -22.60 12.11 37.56
CA TYR A 149 -22.98 11.32 38.74
C TYR A 149 -24.35 10.65 38.58
N GLU A 150 -25.30 11.33 37.95
CA GLU A 150 -26.64 10.83 37.61
C GLU A 150 -26.66 9.89 36.38
N ASN A 151 -25.50 9.66 35.73
CA ASN A 151 -25.36 8.94 34.46
C ASN A 151 -26.22 9.51 33.32
N ASN A 152 -26.47 10.83 33.32
CA ASN A 152 -27.25 11.51 32.30
C ASN A 152 -26.35 11.95 31.13
N MET A 153 -26.13 11.03 30.18
CA MET A 153 -25.23 11.24 29.04
C MET A 153 -25.67 12.40 28.13
N GLU A 154 -26.97 12.51 27.83
CA GLU A 154 -27.51 13.57 26.98
C GLU A 154 -27.20 14.96 27.57
N GLN A 155 -27.39 15.12 28.88
CA GLN A 155 -27.09 16.36 29.57
C GLN A 155 -25.58 16.65 29.61
N CYS A 156 -24.73 15.64 29.82
CA CYS A 156 -23.27 15.80 29.75
C CYS A 156 -22.84 16.33 28.37
N ILE A 157 -23.40 15.77 27.28
CA ILE A 157 -23.10 16.19 25.90
C ILE A 157 -23.53 17.64 25.64
N ARG A 158 -24.72 18.03 26.12
CA ARG A 158 -25.20 19.42 26.02
C ARG A 158 -24.29 20.39 26.76
N LEU A 159 -23.90 20.05 27.99
CA LEU A 159 -23.02 20.89 28.82
C LEU A 159 -21.61 20.99 28.25
N PHE A 160 -21.04 19.90 27.74
CA PHE A 160 -19.76 19.93 27.03
C PHE A 160 -19.82 20.83 25.79
N SER A 161 -20.92 20.79 25.03
CA SER A 161 -21.12 21.68 23.89
C SER A 161 -21.16 23.16 24.32
N SER A 162 -21.76 23.47 25.48
CA SER A 162 -21.73 24.81 26.05
C SER A 162 -20.33 25.23 26.51
N MET A 163 -19.58 24.34 27.18
CA MET A 163 -18.19 24.57 27.59
C MET A 163 -17.30 24.93 26.39
N ARG A 164 -17.48 24.24 25.26
CA ARG A 164 -16.75 24.53 24.02
C ARG A 164 -17.08 25.90 23.41
N LYS A 165 -18.33 26.38 23.53
CA LYS A 165 -18.74 27.68 22.98
C LYS A 165 -18.06 28.87 23.68
N ILE A 166 -17.68 28.68 24.94
CA ILE A 166 -16.98 29.68 25.74
C ILE A 166 -15.49 29.32 25.96
N ASP A 167 -14.96 28.41 25.14
CA ASP A 167 -13.53 28.06 25.03
C ASP A 167 -12.89 27.63 26.37
N LEU A 168 -13.59 26.81 27.16
CA LEU A 168 -12.96 26.21 28.35
C LEU A 168 -11.85 25.23 27.93
N PRO A 169 -10.72 25.17 28.67
CA PRO A 169 -9.63 24.22 28.47
C PRO A 169 -9.99 22.84 29.02
N LEU A 170 -11.20 22.35 28.77
CA LEU A 170 -11.68 21.02 29.13
C LEU A 170 -12.07 20.29 27.85
N THR A 171 -11.36 19.21 27.54
CA THR A 171 -11.65 18.35 26.39
C THR A 171 -12.43 17.10 26.83
N MET A 172 -12.83 16.28 25.86
CA MET A 172 -13.48 15.01 26.15
C MET A 172 -12.59 14.09 27.00
N THR A 173 -11.27 14.19 26.86
CA THR A 173 -10.29 13.40 27.62
C THR A 173 -10.43 13.63 29.12
N GLU A 174 -10.48 14.88 29.56
CA GLU A 174 -10.66 15.21 30.97
C GLU A 174 -12.05 14.79 31.47
N LEU A 175 -13.09 15.04 30.68
CA LEU A 175 -14.46 14.80 31.07
C LEU A 175 -14.81 13.30 31.16
N LYS A 176 -14.15 12.45 30.35
CA LYS A 176 -14.27 10.98 30.42
C LYS A 176 -13.80 10.39 31.76
N TYR A 177 -13.00 11.12 32.54
CA TYR A 177 -12.68 10.69 33.91
C TYR A 177 -13.92 10.64 34.82
N TYR A 178 -14.86 11.56 34.60
CA TYR A 178 -16.11 11.65 35.33
C TYR A 178 -17.23 10.82 34.67
N MET A 179 -17.25 10.76 33.33
CA MET A 179 -18.22 9.98 32.54
C MET A 179 -17.51 9.10 31.49
N PRO A 180 -17.03 7.90 31.87
CA PRO A 180 -16.21 7.06 30.98
C PRO A 180 -16.90 6.64 29.68
N ASP A 181 -18.22 6.43 29.73
CA ASP A 181 -19.03 5.97 28.61
C ASP A 181 -19.44 7.12 27.66
N MET A 182 -18.91 8.34 27.86
CA MET A 182 -19.27 9.50 27.04
C MET A 182 -18.67 9.42 25.64
N GLU A 183 -19.53 9.33 24.62
CA GLU A 183 -19.16 9.43 23.21
C GLU A 183 -19.73 10.73 22.62
N TYR A 184 -18.86 11.58 22.08
CA TYR A 184 -19.25 12.82 21.41
C TYR A 184 -18.76 12.79 19.97
N ILE A 185 -19.70 12.75 19.03
CA ILE A 185 -19.39 12.74 17.60
C ILE A 185 -19.56 14.16 17.09
N THR A 186 -18.47 14.78 16.63
CA THR A 186 -18.55 16.10 15.98
C THR A 186 -19.01 15.92 14.54
N GLU A 187 -20.11 16.54 14.14
CA GLU A 187 -20.55 16.56 12.74
C GLU A 187 -20.03 17.81 12.02
N ILE A 188 -19.41 17.62 10.86
CA ILE A 188 -18.95 18.68 9.96
C ILE A 188 -19.73 18.55 8.64
N GLU A 189 -20.47 19.61 8.31
CA GLU A 189 -21.17 19.79 7.05
C GLU A 189 -20.55 20.97 6.29
N ASN A 190 -20.20 20.77 5.01
CA ASN A 190 -19.63 21.78 4.10
C ASN A 190 -18.76 22.86 4.77
N LYS A 191 -17.53 22.49 5.13
CA LYS A 191 -16.61 23.40 5.82
C LYS A 191 -15.33 23.59 5.02
N SER A 192 -14.83 24.83 5.01
CA SER A 192 -13.47 25.13 4.59
C SER A 192 -12.64 25.47 5.82
N VAL A 193 -11.42 24.95 5.89
CA VAL A 193 -10.38 25.50 6.77
C VAL A 193 -10.13 26.94 6.35
N LEU A 194 -9.87 27.82 7.32
CA LEU A 194 -9.58 29.22 7.06
C LEU A 194 -8.12 29.35 6.59
N PRO A 195 -7.83 30.12 5.52
CA PRO A 195 -6.46 30.41 5.11
C PRO A 195 -5.63 30.99 6.26
N GLY A 196 -4.38 30.55 6.37
CA GLY A 196 -3.46 30.97 7.43
C GLY A 196 -3.78 30.43 8.83
N LYS A 197 -4.81 29.59 8.97
CA LYS A 197 -5.16 28.94 10.25
C LYS A 197 -4.91 27.44 10.22
N GLU A 198 -4.44 26.94 11.36
CA GLU A 198 -4.48 25.51 11.68
C GLU A 198 -5.85 25.16 12.25
N THR A 199 -6.50 24.16 11.67
CA THR A 199 -7.68 23.51 12.23
C THR A 199 -7.29 22.10 12.64
N ARG A 200 -7.51 21.75 13.91
CA ARG A 200 -7.19 20.43 14.44
C ARG A 200 -8.45 19.65 14.85
N ILE A 201 -8.50 18.36 14.53
CA ILE A 201 -9.56 17.42 14.88
C ILE A 201 -8.92 16.26 15.66
N VAL A 202 -9.36 16.05 16.91
CA VAL A 202 -8.74 15.12 17.88
C VAL A 202 -9.64 13.98 18.39
N ASP A 203 -10.81 13.77 17.77
CA ASP A 203 -11.84 12.85 18.27
C ASP A 203 -12.70 12.25 17.15
N ALA A 204 -13.71 11.45 17.52
CA ALA A 204 -14.72 10.94 16.61
C ALA A 204 -15.43 12.08 15.86
N CYS A 205 -15.38 12.03 14.53
CA CYS A 205 -15.97 13.06 13.68
C CYS A 205 -16.69 12.41 12.49
N ILE A 206 -17.87 12.93 12.14
CA ILE A 206 -18.56 12.63 10.90
C ILE A 206 -18.37 13.82 9.96
N ILE A 207 -17.84 13.58 8.78
CA ILE A 207 -17.76 14.58 7.71
C ILE A 207 -18.80 14.17 6.66
N LYS A 208 -19.93 14.89 6.59
CA LYS A 208 -21.06 14.51 5.72
C LYS A 208 -20.82 14.84 4.24
N ASP A 209 -20.25 16.01 3.99
CA ASP A 209 -19.96 16.50 2.64
C ASP A 209 -18.45 16.72 2.44
N LYS A 210 -18.06 17.81 1.79
CA LYS A 210 -16.66 18.13 1.51
C LYS A 210 -16.06 18.93 2.66
N LEU A 211 -14.82 18.60 3.01
CA LEU A 211 -13.96 19.42 3.87
C LEU A 211 -12.81 19.95 3.02
N ILE A 212 -12.77 21.26 2.80
CA ILE A 212 -11.77 21.90 1.93
C ILE A 212 -10.63 22.46 2.79
N VAL A 213 -9.40 22.17 2.40
CA VAL A 213 -8.17 22.75 2.95
C VAL A 213 -7.56 23.63 1.86
N PRO A 214 -7.88 24.94 1.85
CA PRO A 214 -7.43 25.83 0.78
C PRO A 214 -5.96 26.21 0.96
N LYS A 215 -5.45 26.99 0.00
CA LYS A 215 -4.12 27.59 0.07
C LYS A 215 -3.86 28.25 1.43
N ASP A 216 -2.67 27.97 1.98
CA ASP A 216 -2.18 28.45 3.27
C ASP A 216 -3.01 27.96 4.50
N GLY A 217 -4.06 27.16 4.30
CA GLY A 217 -4.79 26.49 5.36
C GLY A 217 -4.09 25.20 5.79
N THR A 218 -4.15 24.88 7.09
CA THR A 218 -3.63 23.61 7.62
C THR A 218 -4.73 22.82 8.32
N LEU A 219 -4.92 21.56 7.93
CA LEU A 219 -5.78 20.61 8.62
C LEU A 219 -4.93 19.55 9.31
N VAL A 220 -5.12 19.37 10.61
CA VAL A 220 -4.47 18.34 11.41
C VAL A 220 -5.54 17.37 11.94
N LEU A 221 -5.44 16.11 11.54
CA LEU A 221 -6.21 15.00 12.11
C LEU A 221 -5.26 14.22 13.02
N ASP A 222 -5.56 14.15 14.32
CA ASP A 222 -4.62 13.67 15.32
C ASP A 222 -5.35 12.81 16.35
N HIS A 223 -5.06 11.51 16.43
CA HIS A 223 -5.80 10.56 17.29
C HIS A 223 -7.31 10.50 17.02
N ALA A 224 -7.74 10.80 15.79
CA ALA A 224 -9.15 10.92 15.44
C ALA A 224 -9.74 9.65 14.81
N VAL A 225 -11.08 9.52 14.86
CA VAL A 225 -11.84 8.52 14.09
C VAL A 225 -12.82 9.24 13.19
N ILE A 226 -12.55 9.26 11.88
CA ILE A 226 -13.30 10.02 10.89
C ILE A 226 -14.22 9.09 10.09
N ASN A 227 -15.53 9.26 10.24
CA ASN A 227 -16.54 8.69 9.36
C ASN A 227 -16.80 9.65 8.20
N LEU A 228 -16.23 9.36 7.04
CA LEU A 228 -16.18 10.29 5.91
C LEU A 228 -17.21 9.90 4.84
N HIS A 229 -18.31 10.65 4.75
CA HIS A 229 -19.34 10.46 3.71
C HIS A 229 -19.03 11.22 2.42
N GLY A 230 -18.33 12.36 2.51
CA GLY A 230 -17.80 13.08 1.34
C GLY A 230 -16.31 12.84 1.15
N SER A 231 -15.56 13.90 0.85
CA SER A 231 -14.10 13.84 0.61
C SER A 231 -13.41 15.01 1.30
N ILE A 232 -12.17 14.80 1.73
CA ILE A 232 -11.28 15.88 2.14
C ILE A 232 -10.54 16.36 0.89
N ILE A 233 -10.68 17.64 0.54
CA ILE A 233 -10.06 18.24 -0.64
C ILE A 233 -8.95 19.17 -0.17
N VAL A 234 -7.70 18.87 -0.51
CA VAL A 234 -6.55 19.72 -0.20
C VAL A 234 -6.16 20.47 -1.48
N ASP A 235 -6.28 21.79 -1.47
CA ASP A 235 -6.12 22.66 -2.63
C ASP A 235 -5.20 23.84 -2.32
N GLY A 236 -3.89 23.57 -2.32
CA GLY A 236 -2.83 24.52 -1.94
C GLY A 236 -2.48 24.53 -0.45
N GLY A 237 -3.19 23.74 0.35
CA GLY A 237 -3.02 23.68 1.80
C GLY A 237 -2.09 22.56 2.27
N THR A 238 -2.02 22.41 3.58
CA THR A 238 -1.29 21.34 4.26
C THR A 238 -2.26 20.41 4.99
N LEU A 239 -2.13 19.10 4.78
CA LEU A 239 -2.88 18.07 5.50
C LEU A 239 -1.93 17.17 6.27
N ILE A 240 -2.15 17.08 7.58
CA ILE A 240 -1.38 16.25 8.49
C ILE A 240 -2.32 15.25 9.15
N ILE A 241 -2.04 13.96 9.03
CA ILE A 241 -2.82 12.88 9.61
C ILE A 241 -1.90 12.03 10.49
N ARG A 242 -2.20 11.94 11.79
CA ARG A 242 -1.42 11.19 12.78
C ARG A 242 -2.35 10.35 13.64
N ASP A 243 -1.98 9.09 13.87
CA ASP A 243 -2.69 8.19 14.79
C ASP A 243 -4.21 8.11 14.52
N THR A 244 -4.63 8.31 13.26
CA THR A 244 -6.01 8.56 12.90
C THR A 244 -6.57 7.42 12.05
N THR A 245 -7.84 7.08 12.25
CA THR A 245 -8.58 6.14 11.41
C THR A 245 -9.61 6.89 10.57
N ILE A 246 -9.52 6.80 9.24
CA ILE A 246 -10.52 7.32 8.30
C ILE A 246 -11.29 6.13 7.72
N ILE A 247 -12.61 6.17 7.88
CA ILE A 247 -13.53 5.12 7.41
C ILE A 247 -14.43 5.73 6.35
N ASN A 248 -14.39 5.18 5.13
CA ASN A 248 -15.25 5.63 4.05
C ASN A 248 -16.72 5.27 4.34
N LYS A 249 -17.57 6.26 4.53
CA LYS A 249 -19.03 6.13 4.67
C LYS A 249 -19.80 6.63 3.45
N SER A 250 -19.10 7.02 2.38
CA SER A 250 -19.72 7.46 1.13
C SER A 250 -20.47 6.31 0.44
N ASP A 251 -21.47 6.68 -0.33
CA ASP A 251 -22.12 5.84 -1.36
C ASP A 251 -21.51 6.07 -2.75
N ARG A 252 -20.62 7.06 -2.88
CA ARG A 252 -19.95 7.48 -4.13
C ARG A 252 -18.52 6.94 -4.19
N GLY A 253 -18.12 6.45 -5.36
CA GLY A 253 -16.79 5.89 -5.60
C GLY A 253 -15.65 6.91 -5.73
N ASN A 254 -15.72 8.05 -5.02
CA ASN A 254 -14.68 9.07 -5.01
C ASN A 254 -13.50 8.65 -4.11
N ALA A 255 -12.39 9.38 -4.20
CA ALA A 255 -11.29 9.21 -3.26
C ALA A 255 -11.65 9.80 -1.88
N LEU A 256 -11.11 9.24 -0.80
CA LEU A 256 -11.20 9.85 0.53
C LEU A 256 -10.52 11.21 0.55
N LEU A 257 -9.32 11.27 -0.01
CA LEU A 257 -8.49 12.46 -0.11
C LEU A 257 -8.30 12.85 -1.58
N GLU A 258 -8.72 14.06 -1.94
CA GLU A 258 -8.43 14.67 -3.24
C GLU A 258 -7.40 15.79 -3.07
N ILE A 259 -6.21 15.63 -3.63
CA ILE A 259 -5.08 16.53 -3.40
C ILE A 259 -4.72 17.24 -4.71
N LYS A 260 -4.67 18.57 -4.67
CA LYS A 260 -4.56 19.48 -5.82
C LYS A 260 -3.53 20.57 -5.52
N SER A 261 -3.16 21.36 -6.54
CA SER A 261 -2.44 22.64 -6.41
C SER A 261 -1.25 22.66 -5.43
N TYR A 262 -0.12 22.00 -5.72
CA TYR A 262 1.11 22.02 -4.90
C TYR A 262 0.89 21.83 -3.38
N SER A 263 -0.05 20.97 -2.98
CA SER A 263 -0.35 20.72 -1.55
C SER A 263 0.70 19.82 -0.89
N GLU A 264 0.81 19.94 0.44
CA GLU A 264 1.67 19.11 1.28
C GLU A 264 0.83 18.15 2.12
N VAL A 265 1.06 16.83 1.98
CA VAL A 265 0.31 15.82 2.73
C VAL A 265 1.23 14.85 3.45
N GLN A 266 1.05 14.76 4.77
CA GLN A 266 1.80 13.87 5.65
C GLN A 266 0.85 12.94 6.41
N ILE A 267 1.08 11.64 6.34
CA ILE A 267 0.27 10.61 6.98
C ILE A 267 1.19 9.70 7.78
N THR A 268 0.93 9.55 9.08
CA THR A 268 1.76 8.74 9.97
C THR A 268 0.90 7.89 10.89
N ASN A 269 1.28 6.62 11.07
CA ASN A 269 0.61 5.66 11.96
C ASN A 269 -0.93 5.66 11.84
N SER A 270 -1.43 5.73 10.61
CA SER A 270 -2.86 5.97 10.36
C SER A 270 -3.49 4.88 9.49
N ILE A 271 -4.81 4.77 9.57
CA ILE A 271 -5.59 3.74 8.88
C ILE A 271 -6.60 4.41 7.94
N MET A 272 -6.66 3.96 6.70
CA MET A 272 -7.68 4.32 5.73
C MET A 272 -8.42 3.07 5.25
N ASP A 273 -9.67 2.92 5.68
CA ASP A 273 -10.58 1.85 5.24
C ASP A 273 -11.56 2.39 4.20
N CYS A 274 -11.36 2.04 2.94
CA CYS A 274 -12.22 2.48 1.85
C CYS A 274 -13.52 1.65 1.72
N ARG A 275 -13.69 0.57 2.49
CA ARG A 275 -14.88 -0.30 2.52
C ARG A 275 -15.39 -0.76 1.14
N TYR A 276 -14.47 -1.02 0.24
CA TYR A 276 -14.68 -1.39 -1.17
C TYR A 276 -15.42 -0.31 -1.98
N ILE A 277 -15.25 0.95 -1.61
CA ILE A 277 -15.85 2.10 -2.28
C ILE A 277 -14.75 3.10 -2.64
N GLY A 278 -14.47 3.22 -3.93
CA GLY A 278 -13.49 4.19 -4.44
C GLY A 278 -12.06 3.92 -3.99
N SER A 279 -11.25 4.98 -3.97
CA SER A 279 -9.84 4.95 -3.60
C SER A 279 -9.55 5.72 -2.31
N ALA A 280 -8.32 5.62 -1.81
CA ALA A 280 -7.92 6.38 -0.63
C ALA A 280 -7.44 7.78 -1.04
N ILE A 281 -6.50 7.87 -1.97
CA ILE A 281 -5.81 9.11 -2.30
C ILE A 281 -5.76 9.30 -3.82
N ASN A 282 -6.22 10.47 -4.27
CA ASN A 282 -6.03 10.95 -5.64
C ASN A 282 -5.26 12.27 -5.60
N GLN A 283 -3.97 12.22 -5.94
CA GLN A 283 -3.07 13.37 -5.83
C GLN A 283 -2.57 13.84 -7.18
N LYS A 284 -3.03 15.01 -7.60
CA LYS A 284 -2.72 15.59 -8.92
C LYS A 284 -1.48 16.48 -8.94
N ASN A 285 -1.02 16.94 -7.78
CA ASN A 285 0.15 17.82 -7.64
C ASN A 285 0.62 17.78 -6.16
N GLY A 286 1.79 18.34 -5.86
CA GLY A 286 2.33 18.47 -4.50
C GLY A 286 3.09 17.24 -4.02
N ASN A 287 3.35 17.17 -2.71
CA ASN A 287 4.16 16.12 -2.10
C ASN A 287 3.33 15.24 -1.17
N LEU A 288 3.68 13.95 -1.12
CA LEU A 288 2.98 12.94 -0.32
C LEU A 288 3.99 12.12 0.48
N THR A 289 3.88 12.17 1.80
CA THR A 289 4.64 11.30 2.71
C THR A 289 3.68 10.44 3.51
N ILE A 290 3.84 9.12 3.44
CA ILE A 290 3.06 8.14 4.20
C ILE A 290 4.02 7.20 4.94
N VAL A 291 3.88 7.12 6.26
CA VAL A 291 4.75 6.33 7.12
C VAL A 291 3.92 5.49 8.09
N ASP A 292 4.31 4.24 8.32
CA ASP A 292 3.71 3.34 9.32
C ASP A 292 2.18 3.16 9.20
N SER A 293 1.63 3.30 7.99
CA SER A 293 0.18 3.42 7.78
C SER A 293 -0.42 2.25 7.00
N LYS A 294 -1.74 2.10 7.11
CA LYS A 294 -2.50 1.01 6.47
C LYS A 294 -3.59 1.56 5.56
N ILE A 295 -3.64 1.08 4.33
CA ILE A 295 -4.65 1.46 3.34
C ILE A 295 -5.28 0.21 2.75
N TYR A 296 -6.61 0.11 2.76
CA TYR A 296 -7.24 -1.14 2.35
C TYR A 296 -8.69 -1.05 1.91
N HIS A 297 -9.17 -2.16 1.33
CA HIS A 297 -10.51 -2.33 0.76
C HIS A 297 -10.83 -1.25 -0.28
N THR A 298 -9.96 -1.05 -1.27
CA THR A 298 -10.20 -0.09 -2.36
C THR A 298 -10.78 -0.79 -3.59
N THR A 299 -11.60 -0.06 -4.36
CA THR A 299 -12.17 -0.52 -5.63
C THR A 299 -12.21 0.60 -6.67
N LYS A 300 -12.46 0.24 -7.93
CA LYS A 300 -12.53 1.15 -9.09
C LYS A 300 -11.18 1.73 -9.50
N ASN A 301 -10.52 2.48 -8.61
CA ASN A 301 -9.23 3.12 -8.86
C ASN A 301 -8.14 2.54 -7.96
N SER A 302 -6.87 2.78 -8.31
CA SER A 302 -5.72 2.54 -7.44
C SER A 302 -5.92 3.16 -6.07
N ALA A 303 -5.51 2.48 -4.99
CA ALA A 303 -5.67 3.01 -3.63
C ALA A 303 -5.00 4.39 -3.49
N ILE A 304 -3.82 4.54 -4.10
CA ILE A 304 -3.14 5.81 -4.33
C ILE A 304 -2.93 6.00 -5.82
N LYS A 305 -3.44 7.10 -6.38
CA LYS A 305 -3.13 7.55 -7.75
C LYS A 305 -2.38 8.89 -7.67
N PHE A 306 -1.15 8.93 -8.17
CA PHE A 306 -0.20 10.01 -7.93
C PHE A 306 0.37 10.62 -9.22
N TRP A 307 0.28 11.95 -9.32
CA TRP A 307 0.90 12.81 -10.33
C TRP A 307 1.65 14.00 -9.69
N GLY A 308 1.98 13.88 -8.41
CA GLY A 308 2.67 14.94 -7.69
C GLY A 308 4.15 15.05 -8.03
N ASN A 309 4.86 15.87 -7.24
CA ASN A 309 6.28 16.11 -7.41
C ASN A 309 7.12 15.05 -6.69
N GLN A 310 6.84 14.81 -5.41
CA GLN A 310 7.56 13.85 -4.56
C GLN A 310 6.61 12.90 -3.83
N ILE A 311 6.92 11.60 -3.82
CA ILE A 311 6.19 10.57 -3.09
C ILE A 311 7.13 9.73 -2.22
N GLU A 312 6.81 9.63 -0.94
CA GLU A 312 7.53 8.79 0.02
C GLU A 312 6.53 7.89 0.75
N ILE A 313 6.67 6.58 0.59
CA ILE A 313 5.88 5.58 1.28
C ILE A 313 6.85 4.65 2.01
N ASN A 314 6.79 4.63 3.33
CA ASN A 314 7.69 3.82 4.14
C ASN A 314 6.93 3.01 5.19
N ASN A 315 7.28 1.74 5.33
CA ASN A 315 6.71 0.83 6.32
C ASN A 315 5.17 0.80 6.32
N CYS A 316 4.56 0.83 5.13
CA CYS A 316 3.13 0.86 4.96
C CYS A 316 2.57 -0.52 4.56
N SER A 317 1.27 -0.74 4.80
CA SER A 317 0.59 -1.96 4.35
C SER A 317 -0.63 -1.66 3.49
N PHE A 318 -0.68 -2.29 2.32
CA PHE A 318 -1.80 -2.24 1.39
C PHE A 318 -2.44 -3.63 1.30
N HIS A 319 -3.76 -3.72 1.52
CA HIS A 319 -4.44 -5.01 1.39
C HIS A 319 -5.81 -4.95 0.75
N LYS A 320 -6.11 -5.97 -0.07
CA LYS A 320 -7.41 -6.12 -0.74
C LYS A 320 -7.75 -4.86 -1.55
N CYS A 321 -6.83 -4.47 -2.41
CA CYS A 321 -6.97 -3.34 -3.33
C CYS A 321 -7.25 -3.88 -4.73
N TYR A 322 -8.29 -3.36 -5.39
CA TYR A 322 -8.75 -3.90 -6.67
C TYR A 322 -9.01 -2.77 -7.67
N THR A 323 -8.50 -2.91 -8.89
CA THR A 323 -8.84 -2.01 -10.00
C THR A 323 -8.80 -2.76 -11.33
N VAL A 324 -9.58 -2.29 -12.30
CA VAL A 324 -9.48 -2.73 -13.71
C VAL A 324 -8.47 -1.88 -14.50
N GLU A 325 -7.88 -0.86 -13.86
CA GLU A 325 -6.78 -0.07 -14.37
C GLU A 325 -5.44 -0.63 -13.86
N ASN A 326 -4.44 0.20 -13.66
CA ASN A 326 -3.08 -0.22 -13.33
C ASN A 326 -2.75 0.04 -11.86
N GLY A 327 -1.90 -0.79 -11.24
CA GLY A 327 -1.37 -0.53 -9.91
C GLY A 327 -2.45 -0.45 -8.84
N ALA A 328 -3.03 -1.58 -8.42
CA ALA A 328 -4.20 -1.57 -7.55
C ALA A 328 -3.98 -0.87 -6.21
N ALA A 329 -2.79 -1.01 -5.64
CA ALA A 329 -2.41 -0.29 -4.44
C ALA A 329 -1.86 1.10 -4.81
N ILE A 330 -0.90 1.17 -5.72
CA ILE A 330 -0.22 2.42 -6.05
C ILE A 330 -0.04 2.53 -7.56
N GLN A 331 -0.52 3.64 -8.11
CA GLN A 331 -0.20 4.06 -9.47
C GLN A 331 0.52 5.41 -9.42
N ILE A 332 1.78 5.44 -9.86
CA ILE A 332 2.63 6.63 -9.91
C ILE A 332 2.82 7.00 -11.38
N GLN A 333 2.31 8.15 -11.80
CA GLN A 333 2.44 8.61 -13.19
C GLN A 333 3.60 9.60 -13.38
N GLN A 334 3.89 10.40 -12.36
CA GLN A 334 4.93 11.45 -12.40
C GLN A 334 5.60 11.62 -11.04
N GLY A 335 6.70 12.37 -11.02
CA GLY A 335 7.43 12.72 -9.82
C GLY A 335 8.63 11.83 -9.55
N HIS A 336 9.16 11.93 -8.34
CA HIS A 336 10.30 11.15 -7.85
C HIS A 336 10.05 10.72 -6.40
N GLY A 337 10.85 9.79 -5.90
CA GLY A 337 10.80 9.37 -4.49
C GLY A 337 10.91 7.86 -4.32
N SER A 338 10.23 7.32 -3.31
CA SER A 338 10.42 5.92 -2.93
C SER A 338 9.21 5.26 -2.28
N VAL A 339 9.11 3.94 -2.47
CA VAL A 339 8.22 3.02 -1.79
C VAL A 339 9.10 1.95 -1.13
N THR A 340 9.22 2.00 0.20
CA THR A 340 10.17 1.16 0.93
C THR A 340 9.51 0.43 2.10
N HIS A 341 10.07 -0.73 2.46
CA HIS A 341 9.69 -1.52 3.63
C HIS A 341 8.19 -1.85 3.71
N SER A 342 7.49 -1.84 2.58
CA SER A 342 6.04 -1.89 2.53
C SER A 342 5.52 -3.27 2.12
N THR A 343 4.33 -3.61 2.59
CA THR A 343 3.69 -4.90 2.30
C THR A 343 2.43 -4.72 1.46
N PHE A 344 2.32 -5.49 0.38
CA PHE A 344 1.18 -5.51 -0.53
C PHE A 344 0.56 -6.91 -0.52
N LYS A 345 -0.74 -7.01 -0.21
CA LYS A 345 -1.42 -8.30 -0.07
C LYS A 345 -2.77 -8.33 -0.77
N LYS A 346 -3.01 -9.34 -1.61
CA LYS A 346 -4.29 -9.49 -2.34
C LYS A 346 -4.62 -8.22 -3.14
N CYS A 347 -3.65 -7.74 -3.90
CA CYS A 347 -3.82 -6.60 -4.80
C CYS A 347 -4.02 -7.14 -6.21
N GLU A 348 -5.00 -6.61 -6.94
CA GLU A 348 -5.34 -7.07 -8.29
C GLU A 348 -5.60 -5.90 -9.23
N ALA A 349 -4.86 -5.88 -10.34
CA ALA A 349 -4.89 -4.83 -11.36
C ALA A 349 -4.84 -5.44 -12.78
N LYS A 350 -5.01 -4.60 -13.78
CA LYS A 350 -4.70 -4.93 -15.17
C LYS A 350 -3.19 -5.15 -15.35
N ASP A 351 -2.41 -4.12 -15.05
CA ASP A 351 -0.95 -4.12 -15.09
C ASP A 351 -0.38 -3.72 -13.73
N GLY A 352 0.65 -4.42 -13.27
CA GLY A 352 1.29 -4.15 -11.98
C GLY A 352 0.33 -4.44 -10.84
N GLY A 353 0.13 -5.73 -10.52
CA GLY A 353 -0.95 -6.18 -9.63
C GLY A 353 -1.06 -5.40 -8.31
N ALA A 354 0.07 -4.92 -7.77
CA ALA A 354 0.10 -3.95 -6.67
C ALA A 354 0.55 -2.54 -7.12
N ILE A 355 1.67 -2.45 -7.84
CA ILE A 355 2.31 -1.17 -8.18
C ILE A 355 2.45 -1.02 -9.69
N TYR A 356 2.02 0.13 -10.20
CA TYR A 356 2.35 0.60 -11.54
C TYR A 356 3.13 1.90 -11.43
N ALA A 357 4.39 1.90 -11.88
CA ALA A 357 5.26 3.05 -11.82
C ALA A 357 5.63 3.51 -13.24
N GLU A 358 5.11 4.67 -13.64
CA GLU A 358 5.46 5.35 -14.89
C GLU A 358 6.72 6.21 -14.76
N ALA A 359 6.99 6.68 -13.53
CA ALA A 359 8.10 7.55 -13.18
C ALA A 359 9.25 6.79 -12.52
N ASP A 360 10.43 7.41 -12.50
CA ASP A 360 11.62 6.83 -11.88
C ASP A 360 11.56 6.89 -10.34
N ILE A 361 11.04 5.82 -9.75
CA ILE A 361 10.80 5.66 -8.31
C ILE A 361 11.62 4.49 -7.77
N MET A 362 12.16 4.64 -6.55
CA MET A 362 12.78 3.53 -5.84
C MET A 362 11.72 2.65 -5.18
N ILE A 363 11.75 1.34 -5.43
CA ILE A 363 10.89 0.35 -4.78
C ILE A 363 11.78 -0.70 -4.13
N THR A 364 11.99 -0.60 -2.82
CA THR A 364 12.98 -1.43 -2.12
C THR A 364 12.44 -2.07 -0.85
N CYS A 365 13.00 -3.22 -0.47
CA CYS A 365 12.66 -3.92 0.78
C CYS A 365 11.15 -4.22 0.94
N CYS A 366 10.42 -4.39 -0.16
CA CYS A 366 8.96 -4.58 -0.13
C CYS A 366 8.57 -6.06 -0.22
N SER A 367 7.38 -6.41 0.30
CA SER A 367 6.85 -7.78 0.26
C SER A 367 5.50 -7.82 -0.44
N PHE A 368 5.39 -8.60 -1.51
CA PHE A 368 4.20 -8.79 -2.33
C PHE A 368 3.66 -10.21 -2.13
N LYS A 369 2.39 -10.32 -1.72
CA LYS A 369 1.76 -11.60 -1.36
C LYS A 369 0.40 -11.75 -2.03
N HIS A 370 0.24 -12.75 -2.89
CA HIS A 370 -0.98 -12.98 -3.65
C HIS A 370 -1.39 -11.72 -4.43
N CYS A 371 -0.46 -11.14 -5.18
CA CYS A 371 -0.76 -10.03 -6.10
C CYS A 371 -0.98 -10.58 -7.50
N TYR A 372 -1.97 -10.04 -8.20
CA TYR A 372 -2.43 -10.57 -9.49
C TYR A 372 -2.51 -9.45 -10.53
N ALA A 373 -1.92 -9.68 -11.69
CA ALA A 373 -2.14 -8.86 -12.88
C ALA A 373 -2.89 -9.65 -13.95
N LEU A 374 -3.83 -8.99 -14.64
CA LEU A 374 -4.56 -9.61 -15.75
C LEU A 374 -3.71 -9.71 -17.01
N GLU A 375 -2.86 -8.71 -17.27
CA GLU A 375 -2.01 -8.65 -18.46
C GLU A 375 -0.53 -8.83 -18.10
N HIS A 376 0.06 -7.89 -17.34
CA HIS A 376 1.50 -7.89 -17.10
C HIS A 376 1.90 -7.45 -15.68
N GLY A 377 3.03 -7.97 -15.18
CA GLY A 377 3.63 -7.52 -13.93
C GLY A 377 2.82 -7.94 -12.71
N GLY A 378 2.94 -9.21 -12.30
CA GLY A 378 2.08 -9.79 -11.25
C GLY A 378 2.07 -9.01 -9.93
N ALA A 379 3.17 -8.33 -9.61
CA ALA A 379 3.25 -7.38 -8.51
C ALA A 379 3.58 -5.96 -8.98
N ILE A 380 4.63 -5.81 -9.80
CA ILE A 380 5.15 -4.51 -10.22
C ILE A 380 5.21 -4.43 -11.75
N PHE A 381 4.63 -3.36 -12.29
CA PHE A 381 4.91 -2.89 -13.64
C PHE A 381 5.75 -1.62 -13.53
N TYR A 382 6.93 -1.63 -14.16
CA TYR A 382 7.87 -0.53 -14.11
C TYR A 382 8.16 0.01 -15.52
N ASN A 383 7.83 1.28 -15.76
CA ASN A 383 7.92 1.95 -17.05
C ASN A 383 9.32 2.51 -17.31
N ASN A 384 10.33 1.65 -17.28
CA ASN A 384 11.72 1.90 -17.68
C ASN A 384 12.56 0.65 -17.37
N GLU A 385 13.85 0.71 -17.69
CA GLU A 385 14.80 -0.33 -17.29
C GLU A 385 14.94 -0.40 -15.77
N VAL A 386 14.69 -1.58 -15.21
CA VAL A 386 14.89 -1.87 -13.80
C VAL A 386 16.38 -2.11 -13.54
N LYS A 387 16.94 -1.32 -12.62
CA LYS A 387 18.34 -1.34 -12.16
C LYS A 387 18.36 -1.48 -10.63
N SER A 388 19.17 -0.69 -9.94
CA SER A 388 19.21 -0.64 -8.46
C SER A 388 18.00 0.06 -7.82
N ASN A 389 17.10 0.61 -8.62
CA ASN A 389 15.89 1.28 -8.16
C ASN A 389 14.81 0.28 -7.70
N VAL A 390 14.81 -0.97 -8.17
CA VAL A 390 13.92 -2.02 -7.66
C VAL A 390 14.74 -3.19 -7.17
N MET A 391 14.85 -3.35 -5.84
CA MET A 391 15.70 -4.37 -5.23
C MET A 391 15.17 -4.83 -3.87
N ASP A 392 15.69 -5.96 -3.39
CA ASP A 392 15.36 -6.55 -2.08
C ASP A 392 13.86 -6.76 -1.84
N CYS A 393 13.11 -7.03 -2.92
CA CYS A 393 11.69 -7.30 -2.86
C CYS A 393 11.40 -8.81 -2.82
N GLN A 394 10.41 -9.20 -2.03
CA GLN A 394 9.94 -10.58 -1.92
C GLN A 394 8.60 -10.75 -2.63
N TYR A 395 8.47 -11.82 -3.41
CA TYR A 395 7.24 -12.18 -4.11
C TYR A 395 6.77 -13.56 -3.68
N ILE A 396 5.53 -13.66 -3.22
CA ILE A 396 4.92 -14.91 -2.75
C ILE A 396 3.58 -15.09 -3.45
N GLU A 397 3.49 -16.13 -4.27
CA GLU A 397 2.26 -16.49 -5.00
C GLU A 397 1.68 -15.31 -5.79
N CYS A 398 2.56 -14.53 -6.42
CA CYS A 398 2.16 -13.47 -7.34
C CYS A 398 2.00 -14.06 -8.74
N TYR A 399 1.03 -13.54 -9.50
CA TYR A 399 0.74 -14.04 -10.84
C TYR A 399 0.57 -12.89 -11.84
N PRO A 400 1.10 -13.03 -13.08
CA PRO A 400 1.71 -14.23 -13.65
C PRO A 400 3.06 -14.64 -13.04
N GLN A 401 3.32 -15.95 -12.93
CA GLN A 401 4.54 -16.48 -12.31
C GLN A 401 5.75 -16.29 -13.23
N GLY A 402 6.89 -15.83 -12.68
CA GLY A 402 8.07 -15.46 -13.46
C GLY A 402 7.99 -14.07 -14.11
N GLU A 403 6.90 -13.35 -13.84
CA GLU A 403 6.63 -11.99 -14.29
C GLU A 403 6.18 -11.11 -13.13
N GLU A 404 6.66 -11.41 -11.91
CA GLU A 404 6.29 -10.67 -10.70
C GLU A 404 6.71 -9.20 -10.81
N ILE A 405 7.86 -8.95 -11.44
CA ILE A 405 8.28 -7.64 -11.93
C ILE A 405 8.34 -7.71 -13.44
N ILE A 406 7.73 -6.73 -14.12
CA ILE A 406 7.96 -6.49 -15.54
C ILE A 406 8.50 -5.09 -15.76
N GLN A 407 9.53 -4.98 -16.59
CA GLN A 407 10.06 -3.71 -17.07
C GLN A 407 9.53 -3.42 -18.48
N TYR A 408 9.20 -2.17 -18.76
CA TYR A 408 8.79 -1.72 -20.08
C TYR A 408 9.89 -0.86 -20.70
N LEU A 409 10.56 -1.42 -21.70
CA LEU A 409 11.63 -0.76 -22.45
C LEU A 409 11.02 -0.11 -23.69
N HIS A 410 10.89 1.21 -23.68
CA HIS A 410 10.30 1.97 -24.77
C HIS A 410 11.18 3.17 -25.15
N GLY A 411 10.96 3.73 -26.33
CA GLY A 411 11.69 4.89 -26.82
C GLY A 411 11.60 5.03 -28.34
N HIS A 412 11.80 6.24 -28.84
CA HIS A 412 11.85 6.48 -30.28
C HIS A 412 13.21 6.11 -30.88
N ASP A 413 14.28 6.33 -30.13
CA ASP A 413 15.64 6.06 -30.58
C ASP A 413 15.98 4.58 -30.43
N GLU A 414 16.77 4.08 -31.38
CA GLU A 414 17.28 2.72 -31.36
C GLU A 414 18.22 2.51 -30.15
N LYS A 415 17.97 1.44 -29.37
CA LYS A 415 18.88 1.01 -28.31
C LYS A 415 20.02 0.20 -28.93
N VAL A 416 21.19 0.82 -28.99
CA VAL A 416 22.42 0.19 -29.50
C VAL A 416 23.13 -0.58 -28.38
N ILE A 417 23.45 -1.85 -28.64
CA ILE A 417 24.20 -2.72 -27.75
C ILE A 417 25.60 -2.94 -28.36
N ASP A 418 26.61 -2.34 -27.74
CA ASP A 418 28.02 -2.36 -28.15
C ASP A 418 28.94 -3.21 -27.28
N LYS A 419 28.41 -3.70 -26.16
CA LYS A 419 29.05 -4.58 -25.18
C LYS A 419 28.05 -5.60 -24.66
N ASP A 420 28.43 -6.33 -23.61
CA ASP A 420 27.55 -7.28 -22.95
C ASP A 420 26.34 -6.57 -22.32
N TYR A 421 25.15 -6.99 -22.72
CA TYR A 421 23.89 -6.52 -22.19
C TYR A 421 22.97 -7.71 -21.90
N ARG A 422 22.50 -7.79 -20.65
CA ARG A 422 21.73 -8.93 -20.16
C ARG A 422 20.33 -8.49 -19.76
N ILE A 423 19.33 -9.17 -20.31
CA ILE A 423 17.93 -9.07 -19.90
C ILE A 423 17.62 -10.27 -19.01
N SER A 424 17.42 -10.00 -17.72
CA SER A 424 17.12 -11.01 -16.68
C SER A 424 15.87 -10.69 -15.86
N ILE A 425 15.13 -9.66 -16.24
CA ILE A 425 13.85 -9.27 -15.65
C ILE A 425 12.82 -9.36 -16.76
N ALA A 426 11.61 -9.87 -16.47
CA ALA A 426 10.57 -9.97 -17.48
C ALA A 426 10.39 -8.62 -18.16
N SER A 427 10.30 -8.61 -19.49
CA SER A 427 10.44 -7.36 -20.25
C SER A 427 9.42 -7.26 -21.37
N ILE A 428 8.78 -6.11 -21.48
CA ILE A 428 8.15 -5.67 -22.73
C ILE A 428 9.18 -4.82 -23.46
N ILE A 429 9.56 -5.25 -24.66
CA ILE A 429 10.51 -4.54 -25.53
C ILE A 429 9.73 -3.86 -26.65
N ASP A 430 9.49 -2.57 -26.48
CA ASP A 430 8.88 -1.69 -27.47
C ASP A 430 9.83 -0.55 -27.87
N VAL A 431 11.09 -0.93 -28.07
CA VAL A 431 12.14 -0.08 -28.60
C VAL A 431 12.95 -0.90 -29.61
N PRO A 432 13.33 -0.35 -30.78
CA PRO A 432 14.23 -1.05 -31.69
C PRO A 432 15.56 -1.36 -31.01
N ILE A 433 16.01 -2.61 -31.07
CA ILE A 433 17.30 -3.02 -30.53
C ILE A 433 18.24 -3.37 -31.67
N ARG A 434 19.44 -2.78 -31.64
CA ARG A 434 20.53 -3.12 -32.55
C ARG A 434 21.76 -3.56 -31.79
N VAL A 435 22.14 -4.82 -31.96
CA VAL A 435 23.37 -5.38 -31.43
C VAL A 435 24.48 -5.21 -32.46
N SER A 436 25.48 -4.40 -32.14
CA SER A 436 26.65 -4.18 -33.00
C SER A 436 27.55 -5.42 -33.06
N GLU A 437 28.56 -5.41 -33.93
CA GLU A 437 29.53 -6.52 -34.05
C GLU A 437 30.29 -6.82 -32.75
N LEU A 438 30.48 -5.83 -31.87
CA LEU A 438 31.12 -6.01 -30.57
C LEU A 438 30.13 -6.46 -29.48
N GLY A 439 28.84 -6.20 -29.69
CA GLY A 439 27.79 -6.42 -28.71
C GLY A 439 27.44 -7.90 -28.48
N ILE A 440 26.94 -8.16 -27.28
CA ILE A 440 26.34 -9.42 -26.87
C ILE A 440 25.01 -9.11 -26.17
N LEU A 441 23.91 -9.63 -26.69
CA LEU A 441 22.60 -9.54 -26.04
C LEU A 441 22.20 -10.91 -25.52
N SER A 442 22.04 -11.02 -24.20
CA SER A 442 21.68 -12.27 -23.52
C SER A 442 20.32 -12.17 -22.84
N PHE A 443 19.44 -13.14 -23.09
CA PHE A 443 18.19 -13.38 -22.39
C PHE A 443 18.35 -14.59 -21.48
N ASN A 444 18.21 -14.41 -20.17
CA ASN A 444 18.50 -15.46 -19.19
C ASN A 444 17.32 -15.69 -18.24
N HIS A 445 16.71 -16.86 -18.31
CA HIS A 445 15.59 -17.29 -17.45
C HIS A 445 14.45 -16.27 -17.38
N VAL A 446 14.06 -15.71 -18.53
CA VAL A 446 13.19 -14.54 -18.58
C VAL A 446 12.04 -14.69 -19.57
N VAL A 447 10.91 -14.06 -19.28
CA VAL A 447 9.80 -13.88 -20.22
C VAL A 447 9.92 -12.52 -20.91
N VAL A 448 9.86 -12.50 -22.24
CA VAL A 448 9.97 -11.28 -23.05
C VAL A 448 8.83 -11.16 -24.04
N TYR A 449 8.14 -10.03 -23.98
CA TYR A 449 7.15 -9.59 -24.96
C TYR A 449 7.83 -8.66 -25.96
N LEU A 450 7.99 -9.14 -27.19
CA LEU A 450 8.75 -8.45 -28.21
C LEU A 450 7.78 -7.71 -29.15
N ARG A 451 7.75 -6.38 -29.05
CA ARG A 451 6.94 -5.49 -29.92
C ARG A 451 7.74 -4.90 -31.08
N GLN A 452 9.07 -4.90 -30.99
CA GLN A 452 9.98 -4.45 -32.02
C GLN A 452 10.98 -5.55 -32.39
N GLN A 453 11.33 -5.64 -33.67
CA GLN A 453 12.36 -6.57 -34.13
C GLN A 453 13.72 -6.27 -33.49
N VAL A 454 14.44 -7.34 -33.08
CA VAL A 454 15.84 -7.25 -32.69
C VAL A 454 16.73 -7.46 -33.90
N GLN A 455 17.63 -6.52 -34.17
CA GLN A 455 18.64 -6.61 -35.21
C GLN A 455 20.01 -6.90 -34.60
N SER A 456 20.79 -7.81 -35.18
CA SER A 456 22.09 -8.17 -34.62
C SER A 456 23.14 -8.47 -35.68
N ARG A 457 24.29 -7.80 -35.55
CA ARG A 457 25.59 -8.22 -36.12
C ARG A 457 26.49 -8.90 -35.08
N GLY A 458 26.17 -8.76 -33.80
CA GLY A 458 26.92 -9.32 -32.68
C GLY A 458 26.51 -10.76 -32.35
N ILE A 459 26.48 -11.07 -31.04
CA ILE A 459 26.04 -12.37 -30.51
C ILE A 459 24.68 -12.22 -29.85
N ILE A 460 23.77 -13.15 -30.12
CA ILE A 460 22.51 -13.32 -29.39
C ILE A 460 22.59 -14.62 -28.58
N GLU A 461 22.28 -14.55 -27.29
CA GLU A 461 22.12 -15.72 -26.43
C GLU A 461 20.73 -15.75 -25.80
N ILE A 462 20.02 -16.87 -25.92
CA ILE A 462 18.69 -17.06 -25.32
C ILE A 462 18.74 -18.37 -24.53
N LYS A 463 18.72 -18.27 -23.19
CA LYS A 463 18.90 -19.40 -22.28
C LYS A 463 17.76 -19.46 -21.27
N GLY A 464 17.07 -20.61 -21.18
CA GLY A 464 15.98 -20.81 -20.22
C GLY A 464 14.81 -19.82 -20.37
N SER A 465 14.65 -19.18 -21.52
CA SER A 465 13.81 -17.98 -21.68
C SER A 465 12.63 -18.21 -22.61
N ARG A 466 11.57 -17.42 -22.45
CA ARG A 466 10.39 -17.43 -23.33
C ARG A 466 10.25 -16.09 -24.01
N ILE A 467 10.32 -16.07 -25.33
CA ILE A 467 10.18 -14.86 -26.14
C ILE A 467 8.91 -14.97 -26.97
N LEU A 468 8.01 -14.01 -26.79
CA LEU A 468 6.73 -13.94 -27.46
C LEU A 468 6.70 -12.75 -28.41
N ALA A 469 6.20 -12.93 -29.63
CA ALA A 469 5.81 -11.79 -30.45
C ALA A 469 4.60 -11.09 -29.79
N ASP A 470 4.60 -9.77 -29.68
CA ASP A 470 3.50 -9.02 -29.08
C ASP A 470 3.21 -7.76 -29.89
N GLY A 471 2.28 -7.84 -30.85
CA GLY A 471 1.97 -6.71 -31.74
C GLY A 471 3.13 -6.29 -32.66
N LEU A 472 4.13 -7.17 -32.86
CA LEU A 472 5.32 -6.89 -33.65
C LEU A 472 4.97 -6.65 -35.13
N LYS A 473 5.31 -5.45 -35.64
CA LYS A 473 4.95 -5.02 -37.00
C LYS A 473 5.81 -5.67 -38.08
N GLN A 474 7.06 -5.96 -37.77
CA GLN A 474 8.01 -6.56 -38.69
C GLN A 474 7.67 -8.05 -38.91
N ARG A 475 8.24 -8.64 -39.96
CA ARG A 475 7.97 -10.04 -40.28
C ARG A 475 8.63 -11.00 -39.27
N ASP A 476 9.93 -10.79 -39.04
CA ASP A 476 10.78 -11.68 -38.26
C ASP A 476 11.00 -11.07 -36.86
N MET A 477 10.86 -11.84 -35.78
CA MET A 477 11.15 -11.39 -34.41
C MET A 477 12.63 -10.97 -34.27
N PHE A 478 13.52 -11.73 -34.90
CA PHE A 478 14.96 -11.47 -34.93
C PHE A 478 15.48 -11.41 -36.36
N ASP A 479 16.22 -10.35 -36.70
CA ASP A 479 17.10 -10.31 -37.86
C ASP A 479 18.56 -10.38 -37.39
N ILE A 480 19.13 -11.57 -37.52
CA ILE A 480 20.51 -11.86 -37.16
C ILE A 480 21.35 -12.10 -38.42
N SER A 481 21.02 -11.47 -39.56
CA SER A 481 21.77 -11.63 -40.80
C SER A 481 23.23 -11.19 -40.63
N ARG A 482 24.19 -12.01 -41.09
CA ARG A 482 25.65 -11.81 -40.95
C ARG A 482 26.06 -11.46 -39.51
N SER A 483 25.47 -12.14 -38.53
CA SER A 483 25.83 -12.02 -37.12
C SER A 483 26.99 -12.94 -36.78
N ARG A 484 27.74 -12.60 -35.72
CA ARG A 484 28.82 -13.48 -35.21
C ARG A 484 28.29 -14.82 -34.72
N GLY A 485 27.04 -14.87 -34.26
CA GLY A 485 26.37 -16.12 -33.91
C GLY A 485 25.10 -15.93 -33.09
N CYS A 486 24.30 -16.99 -33.00
CA CYS A 486 23.15 -17.07 -32.12
C CYS A 486 23.10 -18.43 -31.42
N VAL A 487 22.89 -18.41 -30.10
CA VAL A 487 22.73 -19.61 -29.27
C VAL A 487 21.37 -19.57 -28.59
N ILE A 488 20.58 -20.63 -28.77
CA ILE A 488 19.28 -20.82 -28.15
C ILE A 488 19.31 -22.15 -27.39
N ASP A 489 19.09 -22.10 -26.09
CA ASP A 489 19.16 -23.27 -25.21
C ASP A 489 18.01 -23.29 -24.21
N HIS A 490 17.31 -24.42 -24.09
CA HIS A 490 16.18 -24.62 -23.15
C HIS A 490 15.14 -23.48 -23.19
N SER A 491 14.84 -22.95 -24.39
CA SER A 491 14.07 -21.72 -24.56
C SER A 491 12.90 -21.88 -25.51
N GLU A 492 11.87 -21.05 -25.33
CA GLU A 492 10.66 -21.03 -26.14
C GLU A 492 10.58 -19.74 -26.97
N ILE A 493 10.29 -19.89 -28.26
CA ILE A 493 10.02 -18.80 -29.20
C ILE A 493 8.60 -18.97 -29.73
N ASP A 494 7.71 -18.06 -29.36
CA ASP A 494 6.30 -18.09 -29.70
C ASP A 494 5.94 -16.92 -30.62
N GLY A 495 5.68 -17.24 -31.90
CA GLY A 495 5.29 -16.24 -32.90
C GLY A 495 3.84 -15.80 -32.79
N ARG A 496 3.06 -16.33 -31.83
CA ARG A 496 1.63 -16.04 -31.58
C ARG A 496 0.74 -16.07 -32.84
N ALA A 497 1.11 -16.91 -33.80
CA ALA A 497 0.48 -17.08 -35.10
C ALA A 497 0.48 -15.82 -35.98
N THR A 498 1.39 -14.88 -35.72
CA THR A 498 1.50 -13.61 -36.45
C THR A 498 2.90 -13.35 -37.02
N ASN A 499 3.97 -13.85 -36.42
CA ASN A 499 5.34 -13.50 -36.79
C ASN A 499 6.24 -14.72 -37.03
N ALA A 500 7.28 -14.50 -37.83
CA ALA A 500 8.37 -15.43 -38.08
C ALA A 500 9.40 -15.35 -36.94
N GLY A 501 10.21 -16.39 -36.76
CA GLY A 501 11.19 -16.45 -35.67
C GLY A 501 12.46 -15.66 -36.00
N PHE A 502 13.36 -16.29 -36.76
CA PHE A 502 14.69 -15.75 -37.05
C PHE A 502 14.96 -15.67 -38.55
N ARG A 503 15.45 -14.52 -39.02
CA ARG A 503 16.20 -14.39 -40.27
C ARG A 503 17.70 -14.46 -39.97
N ALA A 504 18.38 -15.45 -40.51
CA ALA A 504 19.76 -15.81 -40.15
C ALA A 504 20.70 -15.92 -41.35
N THR A 505 20.43 -15.19 -42.43
CA THR A 505 21.23 -15.18 -43.66
C THR A 505 22.71 -14.94 -43.38
N GLY A 506 23.55 -15.92 -43.72
CA GLY A 506 25.01 -15.84 -43.52
C GLY A 506 25.47 -16.01 -42.08
N SER A 507 24.60 -16.46 -41.18
CA SER A 507 24.89 -16.58 -39.74
C SER A 507 24.77 -18.03 -39.26
N ARG A 508 25.68 -18.42 -38.37
CA ARG A 508 25.63 -19.71 -37.69
C ARG A 508 24.70 -19.65 -36.48
N MET A 509 23.95 -20.73 -36.26
CA MET A 509 23.07 -20.88 -35.10
C MET A 509 23.31 -22.21 -34.40
N ILE A 510 23.26 -22.18 -33.07
CA ILE A 510 23.22 -23.38 -32.22
C ILE A 510 21.88 -23.34 -31.48
N VAL A 511 21.05 -24.35 -31.68
CA VAL A 511 19.71 -24.45 -31.10
C VAL A 511 19.56 -25.80 -30.44
N ILE A 512 19.35 -25.82 -29.13
CA ILE A 512 19.33 -27.06 -28.33
C ILE A 512 18.17 -26.99 -27.32
N HIS A 513 17.42 -28.07 -27.16
CA HIS A 513 16.32 -28.17 -26.18
C HIS A 513 15.29 -27.03 -26.26
N ALA A 514 15.07 -26.49 -27.47
CA ALA A 514 14.21 -25.33 -27.67
C ALA A 514 12.81 -25.73 -28.18
N ILE A 515 11.87 -24.79 -28.10
CA ILE A 515 10.54 -24.90 -28.68
C ILE A 515 10.28 -23.69 -29.56
N PHE A 516 9.95 -23.93 -30.82
CA PHE A 516 9.41 -22.92 -31.72
C PHE A 516 7.95 -23.23 -31.97
N ARG A 517 7.06 -22.28 -31.68
CA ARG A 517 5.63 -22.50 -31.83
C ARG A 517 4.88 -21.31 -32.39
N ASN A 518 3.73 -21.62 -32.97
CA ASN A 518 2.81 -20.65 -33.53
C ASN A 518 3.48 -19.66 -34.48
N ILE A 519 4.31 -20.17 -35.39
CA ILE A 519 5.05 -19.33 -36.34
C ILE A 519 4.22 -19.13 -37.61
N LYS A 520 4.11 -17.88 -38.08
CA LYS A 520 3.40 -17.50 -39.30
C LYS A 520 4.08 -16.32 -40.00
N ASN A 521 3.74 -16.07 -41.27
CA ASN A 521 4.31 -15.02 -42.11
C ASN A 521 5.81 -15.20 -42.38
N GLY A 522 6.31 -16.43 -42.26
CA GLY A 522 7.69 -16.81 -42.48
C GLY A 522 8.07 -18.06 -41.68
N ARG A 523 9.35 -18.43 -41.74
CA ARG A 523 9.85 -19.64 -41.09
C ARG A 523 10.26 -19.39 -39.65
N ALA A 524 10.30 -20.45 -38.84
CA ALA A 524 10.85 -20.38 -37.49
C ALA A 524 12.33 -20.01 -37.53
N ILE A 525 13.09 -20.64 -38.44
CA ILE A 525 14.48 -20.31 -38.74
C ILE A 525 14.63 -20.22 -40.26
N TYR A 526 15.02 -19.05 -40.75
CA TYR A 526 15.18 -18.76 -42.17
C TYR A 526 16.64 -18.45 -42.53
N ASP A 527 17.16 -19.23 -43.47
CA ASP A 527 18.43 -19.05 -44.17
C ASP A 527 19.68 -19.07 -43.28
N ALA A 528 19.65 -19.89 -42.23
CA ALA A 528 20.83 -20.11 -41.38
C ALA A 528 21.95 -20.83 -42.15
N MET A 529 23.20 -20.40 -41.94
CA MET A 529 24.40 -21.01 -42.49
C MET A 529 24.90 -22.12 -41.57
N GLU A 530 24.84 -23.38 -42.03
CA GLU A 530 25.31 -24.56 -41.29
C GLU A 530 24.85 -24.61 -39.81
N PRO A 531 23.56 -24.39 -39.50
CA PRO A 531 23.09 -24.44 -38.12
C PRO A 531 23.25 -25.84 -37.50
N LYS A 532 23.43 -25.87 -36.18
CA LYS A 532 23.34 -27.10 -35.37
C LYS A 532 22.07 -27.02 -34.53
N ILE A 533 21.05 -27.78 -34.92
CA ILE A 533 19.73 -27.80 -34.29
C ILE A 533 19.50 -29.20 -33.75
N THR A 534 19.41 -29.34 -32.43
CA THR A 534 19.26 -30.63 -31.77
C THR A 534 18.18 -30.61 -30.70
N ASN A 535 17.46 -31.73 -30.52
CA ASN A 535 16.51 -31.88 -29.41
C ASN A 535 15.45 -30.76 -29.34
N THR A 536 15.01 -30.26 -30.49
CA THR A 536 14.16 -29.08 -30.60
C THR A 536 12.78 -29.44 -31.16
N ILE A 537 11.73 -28.78 -30.65
CA ILE A 537 10.36 -28.97 -31.11
C ILE A 537 9.95 -27.78 -31.99
N PHE A 538 9.42 -28.07 -33.18
CA PHE A 538 8.77 -27.11 -34.05
C PHE A 538 7.30 -27.48 -34.17
N THR A 539 6.40 -26.66 -33.65
CA THR A 539 4.96 -26.96 -33.66
C THR A 539 4.16 -25.82 -34.25
N TYR A 540 3.18 -26.15 -35.09
CA TYR A 540 2.29 -25.17 -35.72
C TYR A 540 3.03 -24.04 -36.47
N CYS A 541 4.05 -24.40 -37.25
CA CYS A 541 4.75 -23.46 -38.15
C CYS A 541 4.06 -23.43 -39.52
N GLN A 542 3.31 -22.37 -39.83
CA GLN A 542 2.39 -22.32 -40.97
C GLN A 542 3.00 -21.87 -42.30
N ASP A 543 4.25 -21.40 -42.30
CA ASP A 543 5.01 -21.05 -43.51
C ASP A 543 6.38 -21.73 -43.52
N GLY A 544 6.42 -22.95 -42.98
CA GLY A 544 7.60 -23.80 -42.85
C GLY A 544 8.34 -23.61 -41.53
N ALA A 545 9.03 -24.64 -41.05
CA ALA A 545 9.83 -24.53 -39.82
C ALA A 545 11.26 -24.04 -40.11
N ILE A 546 12.04 -24.76 -40.91
CA ILE A 546 13.47 -24.48 -41.14
C ILE A 546 13.76 -24.31 -42.63
N TYR A 547 14.51 -23.27 -42.99
CA TYR A 547 15.19 -23.12 -44.28
C TYR A 547 16.66 -22.85 -44.01
N SER A 548 17.57 -23.63 -44.59
CA SER A 548 19.00 -23.51 -44.32
C SER A 548 19.87 -23.93 -45.51
N CYS A 549 21.11 -23.46 -45.55
CA CYS A 549 22.06 -23.85 -46.60
C CYS A 549 22.57 -25.29 -46.41
N ALA A 550 22.98 -25.66 -45.20
CA ALA A 550 23.51 -26.97 -44.82
C ALA A 550 23.33 -27.12 -43.30
N GLY A 551 24.12 -27.97 -42.63
CA GLY A 551 24.13 -28.07 -41.16
C GLY A 551 23.57 -29.40 -40.64
N VAL A 552 23.41 -29.48 -39.33
CA VAL A 552 22.98 -30.70 -38.63
C VAL A 552 21.66 -30.44 -37.93
N ILE A 553 20.62 -31.15 -38.33
CA ILE A 553 19.30 -31.13 -37.70
C ILE A 553 19.05 -32.53 -37.14
N ALA A 554 19.13 -32.70 -35.82
CA ALA A 554 19.07 -34.01 -35.19
C ALA A 554 18.08 -34.10 -34.03
N LYS A 555 17.43 -35.26 -33.85
CA LYS A 555 16.57 -35.51 -32.68
C LYS A 555 15.46 -34.46 -32.50
N CYS A 556 14.97 -33.89 -33.60
CA CYS A 556 13.96 -32.83 -33.57
C CYS A 556 12.55 -33.38 -33.86
N LEU A 557 11.54 -32.70 -33.33
CA LEU A 557 10.14 -33.06 -33.50
C LEU A 557 9.39 -31.94 -34.22
N PHE A 558 8.77 -32.25 -35.36
CA PHE A 558 7.98 -31.33 -36.16
C PHE A 558 6.52 -31.74 -36.13
N ILE A 559 5.63 -30.84 -35.70
CA ILE A 559 4.20 -31.13 -35.53
C ILE A 559 3.37 -30.07 -36.24
N ASN A 560 2.42 -30.49 -37.09
CA ASN A 560 1.44 -29.61 -37.73
C ASN A 560 2.07 -28.43 -38.51
N CYS A 561 3.26 -28.65 -39.10
CA CYS A 561 3.91 -27.64 -39.94
C CYS A 561 3.29 -27.63 -41.34
N ARG A 562 3.20 -26.45 -41.97
CA ARG A 562 2.67 -26.28 -43.33
C ARG A 562 3.54 -25.35 -44.18
N GLN A 563 3.66 -25.64 -45.48
CA GLN A 563 4.31 -24.76 -46.46
C GLN A 563 4.09 -25.25 -47.90
N LYS A 564 4.37 -24.46 -48.93
CA LYS A 564 4.35 -24.88 -50.34
C LYS A 564 5.23 -26.10 -50.65
N SER A 565 6.43 -26.15 -50.09
CA SER A 565 7.35 -27.29 -50.14
C SER A 565 8.12 -27.40 -48.82
N GLY A 566 8.49 -28.61 -48.41
CA GLY A 566 9.31 -28.84 -47.20
C GLY A 566 8.72 -28.18 -45.95
N ALA A 567 7.54 -28.66 -45.52
CA ALA A 567 6.79 -28.04 -44.43
C ALA A 567 7.58 -28.02 -43.11
N GLY A 568 8.35 -29.08 -42.83
CA GLY A 568 9.33 -29.07 -41.76
C GLY A 568 10.60 -28.37 -42.21
N ILE A 569 11.33 -28.99 -43.14
CA ILE A 569 12.69 -28.58 -43.49
C ILE A 569 12.83 -28.37 -44.99
N ILE A 570 13.49 -27.28 -45.36
CA ILE A 570 14.15 -27.15 -46.67
C ILE A 570 15.64 -26.93 -46.42
N MET A 571 16.46 -27.70 -47.13
CA MET A 571 17.90 -27.51 -47.15
C MET A 571 18.41 -27.52 -48.59
N TYR A 572 18.98 -26.39 -49.04
CA TYR A 572 19.29 -26.19 -50.46
C TYR A 572 20.73 -26.58 -50.85
N GLY A 573 21.66 -26.65 -49.91
CA GLY A 573 23.02 -27.14 -50.13
C GLY A 573 23.15 -28.66 -49.99
N SER A 574 24.33 -29.19 -50.34
CA SER A 574 24.62 -30.63 -50.41
C SER A 574 25.36 -31.21 -49.20
N ARG A 575 25.69 -30.40 -48.19
CA ARG A 575 26.58 -30.79 -47.07
C ARG A 575 25.88 -30.93 -45.71
N GLY A 576 24.55 -31.07 -45.68
CA GLY A 576 23.84 -31.18 -44.41
C GLY A 576 23.33 -32.59 -44.08
N GLU A 577 22.98 -32.75 -42.82
CA GLU A 577 22.49 -33.99 -42.22
C GLU A 577 21.18 -33.73 -41.47
N ILE A 578 20.16 -34.53 -41.75
CA ILE A 578 18.90 -34.57 -41.03
C ILE A 578 18.79 -35.97 -40.44
N LYS A 579 18.87 -36.11 -39.11
CA LYS A 579 18.90 -37.44 -38.48
C LYS A 579 18.04 -37.59 -37.25
N GLU A 580 17.44 -38.76 -37.06
CA GLU A 580 16.66 -39.09 -35.86
C GLU A 580 15.53 -38.08 -35.60
N CYS A 581 15.00 -37.44 -36.66
CA CYS A 581 13.91 -36.48 -36.54
C CYS A 581 12.55 -37.14 -36.77
N ARG A 582 11.53 -36.66 -36.08
CA ARG A 582 10.14 -37.13 -36.23
C ARG A 582 9.25 -36.02 -36.77
N PHE A 583 8.45 -36.34 -37.78
CA PHE A 583 7.52 -35.43 -38.44
C PHE A 583 6.09 -35.97 -38.30
N VAL A 584 5.20 -35.17 -37.75
CA VAL A 584 3.80 -35.54 -37.49
C VAL A 584 2.89 -34.50 -38.10
N ARG A 585 2.04 -34.91 -39.07
CA ARG A 585 1.08 -34.05 -39.76
C ARG A 585 1.72 -32.81 -40.40
N CYS A 586 2.91 -32.97 -40.99
CA CYS A 586 3.55 -31.94 -41.80
C CYS A 586 2.98 -31.98 -43.23
N ILE A 587 2.40 -30.87 -43.70
CA ILE A 587 1.65 -30.83 -44.96
C ILE A 587 2.24 -29.77 -45.88
N SER A 588 2.65 -30.16 -47.09
CA SER A 588 3.00 -29.27 -48.17
C SER A 588 2.04 -29.32 -49.36
N GLU A 589 2.06 -28.26 -50.19
CA GLU A 589 1.17 -28.11 -51.35
C GLU A 589 1.70 -28.83 -52.59
N TYR A 590 2.99 -28.73 -52.88
CA TYR A 590 3.57 -29.19 -54.15
C TYR A 590 4.49 -30.42 -53.99
N SER A 591 5.47 -30.36 -53.10
CA SER A 591 6.48 -31.41 -52.95
C SER A 591 7.09 -31.45 -51.56
N GLY A 592 7.75 -32.58 -51.21
CA GLY A 592 8.49 -32.74 -49.97
C GLY A 592 7.64 -32.51 -48.73
N GLY A 593 6.66 -33.38 -48.45
CA GLY A 593 5.64 -33.17 -47.42
C GLY A 593 6.20 -32.68 -46.08
N ALA A 594 7.25 -33.34 -45.59
CA ALA A 594 7.99 -32.92 -44.42
C ALA A 594 9.35 -32.28 -44.75
N ILE A 595 10.10 -32.84 -45.70
CA ILE A 595 11.44 -32.40 -46.10
C ILE A 595 11.46 -32.21 -47.62
N ASP A 596 11.99 -31.09 -48.10
CA ASP A 596 12.26 -30.86 -49.52
C ASP A 596 13.62 -31.44 -49.92
N LYS A 597 13.65 -32.23 -51.01
CA LYS A 597 14.81 -32.99 -51.49
C LYS A 597 15.59 -32.33 -52.63
N SER A 598 15.30 -31.09 -52.96
CA SER A 598 16.03 -30.36 -54.01
C SER A 598 17.53 -30.21 -53.70
N GLY A 599 17.94 -30.28 -52.42
CA GLY A 599 19.34 -30.30 -52.00
C GLY A 599 19.91 -31.72 -51.81
N GLY A 600 21.24 -31.87 -51.94
CA GLY A 600 21.96 -33.14 -51.81
C GLY A 600 22.29 -33.58 -50.37
N HIS A 601 21.42 -33.30 -49.39
CA HIS A 601 21.65 -33.58 -47.97
C HIS A 601 21.32 -35.04 -47.59
N ARG A 602 21.91 -35.52 -46.49
CA ARG A 602 21.68 -36.87 -45.95
C ARG A 602 20.49 -36.88 -45.00
N ILE A 603 19.61 -37.88 -45.15
CA ILE A 603 18.45 -38.10 -44.28
C ILE A 603 18.59 -39.49 -43.66
N GLU A 604 18.64 -39.59 -42.33
CA GLU A 604 18.94 -40.84 -41.61
C GLU A 604 18.00 -41.07 -40.42
N ASN A 605 17.40 -42.26 -40.32
CA ASN A 605 16.58 -42.65 -39.17
C ASN A 605 15.45 -41.65 -38.83
N CYS A 606 14.81 -41.05 -39.85
CA CYS A 606 13.70 -40.13 -39.66
C CYS A 606 12.35 -40.83 -39.75
N GLU A 607 11.40 -40.42 -38.91
CA GLU A 607 10.04 -40.95 -38.85
C GLU A 607 9.02 -39.95 -39.40
N PHE A 608 8.05 -40.43 -40.19
CA PHE A 608 7.02 -39.59 -40.79
C PHE A 608 5.64 -40.19 -40.53
N THR A 609 4.76 -39.40 -39.91
CA THR A 609 3.39 -39.80 -39.56
C THR A 609 2.42 -38.78 -40.15
N GLU A 610 1.46 -39.23 -40.97
CA GLU A 610 0.38 -38.39 -41.53
C GLU A 610 0.86 -37.14 -42.31
N CYS A 611 2.05 -37.19 -42.92
CA CYS A 611 2.59 -36.09 -43.71
C CYS A 611 2.10 -36.16 -45.17
N LYS A 612 1.85 -35.00 -45.81
CA LYS A 612 1.34 -34.92 -47.20
C LYS A 612 2.09 -33.85 -48.02
N PRO A 613 2.28 -34.01 -49.34
CA PRO A 613 2.02 -35.21 -50.13
C PRO A 613 2.92 -36.37 -49.67
N ASN A 614 2.51 -37.60 -49.93
CA ASN A 614 3.23 -38.84 -49.56
C ASN A 614 4.60 -38.99 -50.24
N ASN A 615 5.06 -37.99 -51.00
CA ASN A 615 6.38 -37.92 -51.61
C ASN A 615 7.38 -37.61 -50.47
N ILE A 616 7.74 -38.66 -49.74
CA ILE A 616 8.58 -38.66 -48.55
C ILE A 616 9.61 -39.78 -48.73
N ALA A 617 10.81 -39.53 -48.22
CA ALA A 617 12.11 -40.16 -48.49
C ALA A 617 12.83 -39.41 -49.55
#